data_AF-E5XRX7-F1
#
_entry.id   AF-E5XRX7-F1
#
_cell.length_a   1.000
_cell.length_b   1.000
_cell.length_c   1.000
_cell.angle_alpha   90.00
_cell.angle_beta   90.00
_cell.angle_gamma   90.00
#
_symmetry.space_group_name_H-M   'P 1'
#
loop_
_entity.id
_entity.type
_entity.pdbx_description
1 polymer ?
#
loop_
_entity_poly.entity_id
_entity_poly.type
_entity_poly.pdbx_seq_one_letter_code
_entity_poly.pdbx_strand_id
1 'polypeptide(L)' 'MVGEDRLLASKEVAQRLGCTRDHILHLRVRGGHPLFNDKAIKLGRTAQAPLRWRESDVEEYIVAHEAGKTWR' A
#
# COMPACT_ATOMS: atom_id res chain seq x y z
N MET A 1 -8.66 -9.31 -19.55
CA MET A 1 -7.31 -9.85 -19.36
C MET A 1 -7.06 -9.95 -17.87
N VAL A 2 -7.08 -11.15 -17.30
CA VAL A 2 -6.65 -11.35 -15.90
C VAL A 2 -5.14 -11.56 -15.95
N GLY A 3 -4.41 -10.46 -16.18
CA GLY A 3 -2.96 -10.48 -15.96
C GLY A 3 -2.72 -10.67 -14.47
N GLU A 4 -1.74 -11.48 -14.09
CA GLU A 4 -1.34 -11.63 -12.70
C GLU A 4 -1.08 -10.25 -12.08
N ASP A 5 -1.81 -9.93 -11.03
CA ASP A 5 -1.73 -8.62 -10.37
C ASP A 5 -0.32 -8.43 -9.81
N ARG A 6 0.37 -7.38 -10.27
CA ARG A 6 1.77 -7.15 -9.93
C ARG A 6 1.90 -6.84 -8.44
N LEU A 7 2.79 -7.55 -7.76
CA LEU A 7 3.09 -7.30 -6.35
C LEU A 7 4.19 -6.23 -6.19
N LEU A 8 3.81 -5.10 -5.61
CA LEU A 8 4.68 -3.96 -5.33
C LEU A 8 5.36 -4.08 -3.97
N ALA A 9 6.65 -3.77 -3.92
CA ALA A 9 7.39 -3.63 -2.67
C ALA A 9 7.03 -2.33 -1.94
N SER A 10 7.28 -2.28 -0.63
CA SER A 10 7.02 -1.09 0.20
C SER A 10 7.65 0.19 -0.36
N LYS A 11 8.82 0.08 -1.00
CA LYS A 11 9.49 1.21 -1.65
C LYS A 11 8.75 1.70 -2.90
N GLU A 12 8.25 0.78 -3.73
CA GLU A 12 7.48 1.11 -4.93
C GLU A 12 6.14 1.75 -4.56
N VAL A 13 5.46 1.20 -3.54
CA VAL A 13 4.23 1.79 -3.00
C VAL A 13 4.50 3.21 -2.47
N ALA A 14 5.57 3.41 -1.72
CA ALA A 14 5.94 4.73 -1.21
C ALA A 14 6.19 5.74 -2.34
N GLN A 15 6.90 5.33 -3.38
CA GLN A 15 7.14 6.16 -4.56
C GLN A 15 5.84 6.55 -5.26
N ARG A 16 4.91 5.61 -5.45
CA ARG A 16 3.61 5.92 -6.08
C ARG A 16 2.73 6.84 -5.26
N LEU A 17 2.78 6.70 -3.94
CA LEU A 17 2.02 7.54 -3.02
C LEU A 17 2.71 8.88 -2.72
N GLY A 18 3.90 9.13 -3.28
CA GLY A 18 4.67 10.35 -3.01
C GLY A 18 5.11 10.49 -1.56
N CYS A 19 5.31 9.38 -0.84
CA CYS A 19 5.66 9.36 0.59
C CYS A 19 6.94 8.53 0.87
N THR A 20 7.35 8.49 2.13
CA THR A 20 8.51 7.68 2.56
C THR A 20 8.09 6.28 2.99
N ARG A 21 9.01 5.33 2.93
CA ARG A 21 8.78 3.96 3.46
C ARG A 21 8.42 4.00 4.95
N ASP A 22 9.09 4.84 5.74
CA ASP A 22 8.77 5.02 7.16
C ASP A 22 7.34 5.51 7.37
N HIS A 23 6.84 6.39 6.50
CA HIS A 23 5.45 6.84 6.54
C HIS A 23 4.46 5.67 6.38
N ILE A 24 4.72 4.76 5.42
CA ILE A 24 3.90 3.54 5.23
C ILE A 24 3.92 2.67 6.49
N LEU A 25 5.10 2.44 7.06
CA LEU A 25 5.24 1.63 8.28
C LEU A 25 4.53 2.27 9.47
N HIS A 26 4.61 3.59 9.60
CA HIS A 26 3.91 4.34 10.64
C HIS A 26 2.40 4.18 10.51
N LEU A 27 1.83 4.39 9.31
CA LEU A 27 0.39 4.23 9.07
C LEU A 27 -0.10 2.81 9.36
N ARG A 28 0.75 1.81 9.13
CA ARG A 28 0.47 0.43 9.51
C ARG A 28 0.48 0.23 11.02
N VAL A 29 1.51 0.72 11.72
CA VAL A 29 1.64 0.58 13.18
C VAL A 29 0.52 1.31 13.94
N ARG A 30 0.06 2.46 13.44
CA ARG A 30 -1.11 3.17 13.98
C ARG A 30 -2.44 2.45 13.73
N GLY A 31 -2.44 1.35 12.97
CA GLY A 31 -3.48 0.32 13.02
C GLY A 31 -4.80 0.66 12.37
N GLY A 32 -4.87 1.67 11.49
CA GLY A 32 -6.15 2.14 10.94
C GLY A 32 -6.24 2.28 9.43
N HIS A 33 -5.15 2.10 8.68
CA HIS A 33 -5.16 2.34 7.24
C HIS A 33 -5.48 1.06 6.44
N PRO A 34 -6.59 0.98 5.68
CA PRO A 34 -7.01 -0.24 4.99
C PRO A 34 -5.97 -0.78 3.99
N LEU A 35 -5.34 0.11 3.21
CA LEU A 35 -4.29 -0.30 2.27
C LEU A 35 -3.09 -0.96 2.98
N PHE A 36 -2.63 -0.41 4.11
CA PHE A 36 -1.39 -0.86 4.76
C PHE A 36 -1.60 -1.99 5.77
N ASN A 37 -2.84 -2.25 6.19
CA ASN A 37 -3.20 -3.33 7.09
C ASN A 37 -3.86 -4.48 6.34
N ASP A 38 -5.03 -4.25 5.75
CA ASP A 38 -5.88 -5.31 5.19
C ASP A 38 -5.34 -5.83 3.86
N LYS A 39 -4.80 -4.94 3.03
CA LYS A 39 -4.25 -5.28 1.71
C LYS A 39 -2.76 -5.64 1.73
N ALA A 40 -2.12 -5.60 2.90
CA ALA A 40 -0.71 -5.93 3.02
C ALA A 40 -0.48 -7.45 3.00
N ILE A 41 0.20 -7.93 1.97
CA ILE A 41 0.57 -9.34 1.80
C ILE A 41 1.96 -9.55 2.42
N LYS A 42 2.02 -10.37 3.46
CA LYS A 42 3.28 -10.74 4.11
C LYS A 42 3.87 -11.98 3.45
N LEU A 43 5.05 -11.83 2.82
CA LEU A 43 5.73 -12.95 2.17
C LEU A 43 6.61 -13.70 3.17
N GLY A 44 5.99 -14.58 3.95
CA GLY A 44 6.68 -15.46 4.91
C GLY A 44 6.17 -15.32 6.34
N ARG A 45 6.63 -16.24 7.20
CA ARG A 45 6.13 -16.35 8.58
C ARG A 45 6.91 -15.51 9.59
N THR A 46 8.13 -15.06 9.25
CA THR A 46 9.01 -14.32 10.16
C THR A 46 8.53 -12.88 10.38
N ALA A 47 8.90 -12.24 11.49
CA ALA A 47 8.60 -10.83 11.73
C ALA A 47 9.23 -9.89 10.69
N GLN A 48 10.36 -10.30 10.10
CA GLN A 48 11.13 -9.56 9.09
C GLN A 48 10.68 -9.82 7.66
N ALA A 49 9.66 -10.68 7.45
CA ALA A 49 9.17 -11.00 6.13
C ALA A 49 8.73 -9.74 5.37
N PRO A 50 9.11 -9.60 4.08
CA PRO A 50 8.79 -8.42 3.31
C PRO A 50 7.28 -8.31 3.08
N LEU A 51 6.80 -7.07 3.08
CA LEU A 51 5.43 -6.74 2.73
C LEU A 51 5.32 -6.41 1.25
N ARG A 52 4.22 -6.85 0.65
CA ARG A 52 3.82 -6.57 -0.72
C ARG A 52 2.38 -6.09 -0.78
N TRP A 53 2.07 -5.35 -1.83
CA TRP A 53 0.72 -4.88 -2.14
C TRP A 53 0.42 -5.16 -3.60
N ARG A 54 -0.84 -5.45 -3.91
CA ARG A 54 -1.27 -5.53 -5.30
C ARG A 54 -1.23 -4.14 -5.92
N GLU A 55 -0.82 -4.08 -7.17
CA GLU A 55 -0.78 -2.85 -7.93
C GLU A 55 -2.17 -2.23 -8.04
N SER A 56 -3.19 -3.06 -8.29
CA SER A 56 -4.60 -2.62 -8.37
C SER A 56 -5.11 -1.98 -7.07
N ASP A 57 -4.83 -2.58 -5.91
CA ASP A 57 -5.23 -2.03 -4.60
C ASP A 57 -4.59 -0.66 -4.35
N VAL A 58 -3.33 -0.47 -4.78
CA VAL A 58 -2.61 0.81 -4.64
C VAL A 58 -3.17 1.86 -5.60
N GLU A 59 -3.47 1.48 -6.84
CA GLU A 59 -4.10 2.37 -7.82
C GLU A 59 -5.51 2.79 -7.40
N GLU A 60 -6.33 1.84 -6.92
CA GLU A 60 -7.66 2.13 -6.38
C GLU A 60 -7.57 3.13 -5.23
N TYR A 61 -6.60 2.95 -4.32
CA TYR A 61 -6.36 3.90 -3.24
C TYR A 61 -5.96 5.29 -3.76
N ILE A 62 -5.07 5.38 -4.74
CA ILE A 62 -4.65 6.67 -5.32
C ILE A 62 -5.86 7.37 -5.94
N VAL A 63 -6.64 6.67 -6.77
CA VAL A 63 -7.83 7.21 -7.41
C VAL A 63 -8.86 7.67 -6.37
N ALA A 64 -9.14 6.86 -5.35
CA ALA A 64 -10.05 7.23 -4.27
C ALA A 64 -9.53 8.44 -3.46
N HIS A 65 -8.22 8.50 -3.22
CA HIS A 65 -7.58 9.60 -2.49
C HIS A 65 -7.57 10.90 -3.30
N GLU A 66 -7.37 10.84 -4.61
CA GLU A 66 -7.44 11.99 -5.51
C GLU A 66 -8.89 12.45 -5.76
N ALA A 67 -9.84 11.52 -5.94
CA ALA A 67 -11.27 11.83 -6.02
C ALA A 67 -11.80 12.42 -4.71
N GLY A 68 -11.26 11.95 -3.58
CA GLY A 68 -11.52 12.48 -2.24
C GLY A 68 -10.85 13.83 -1.96
N LYS A 69 -9.85 14.28 -2.76
CA LYS A 69 -9.15 15.58 -2.60
C LYS A 69 -9.98 16.78 -3.09
N THR A 70 -11.30 16.73 -3.00
CA THR A 70 -12.16 17.93 -2.95
C THR A 70 -12.39 18.35 -1.50
N TRP A 71 -11.32 18.58 -0.73
CA TRP A 71 -11.44 19.31 0.53
C TRP A 71 -11.03 20.74 0.25
N ARG A 72 -12.06 21.59 0.18
CA ARG A 72 -11.98 23.06 0.14
C ARG A 72 -11.09 23.61 1.25
#